data_AF-A0A351MKD8-F1
#
_entry.id   AF-A0A351MKD8-F1
#
_cell.length_a   1.000
_cell.length_b   1.000
_cell.length_c   1.000
_cell.angle_alpha   90.00
_cell.angle_beta   90.00
_cell.angle_gamma   90.00
#
_symmetry.space_group_name_H-M   'P 1'
#
loop_
_entity.id
_entity.type
_entity.pdbx_description
1 polymer ?
#
loop_
_entity_poly.entity_id
_entity_poly.type
_entity_poly.pdbx_seq_one_letter_code
_entity_poly.pdbx_strand_id
1 'polypeptide(L)'
;MSKLAILPLLITTLAFAAPAPIELQALLDPPEEAYKLVLPVSVEGAWPARGELQLQFAGDARAPWVHTLVLAARGLNLWQRDANGKDTELAAGRWDTPPSSVTIERNGRRFRVLVGGAVVLRAWLDPSTGSLSTGSNNPAISFGEPLMQATEYLYFADDFMRAAEDDGGWQTVEGTWAPSGVSDEHARSAEERPVATFSANPFAYRASDVTETALATVGAWFWDTYRVETSVRPGEPLGPGAAIGLRGQATDTDNYLAFEWGWGLGMVRQLVSVVGGQRTVLAEAPGSWQADQWYRLGLTLDDGRAVATVDGQPVLEADYVAPSQGAVGLWAREVSFADYDDVTVLALDEINERFTRPTPGMWLALAGDWRDEAGTPGPDGRGAKTIRAGGAGLALLREPLSDSGVIRSHVRAPKGGAVGLATGVQGPDEALQVRWGDTMRRSWPRRPCPRRATAGPS
;
A
#
# COMPACT_ATOMS: atom_id res chain seq x y z
N MET A 1 10.18 77.57 -12.05
CA MET A 1 9.38 77.41 -10.81
C MET A 1 8.19 76.55 -11.15
N SER A 2 8.25 75.25 -10.84
CA SER A 2 7.17 74.29 -11.12
C SER A 2 6.85 73.58 -9.81
N LYS A 3 5.65 73.83 -9.26
CA LYS A 3 5.16 73.18 -8.04
C LYS A 3 4.59 71.81 -8.41
N LEU A 4 5.18 70.75 -7.86
CA LEU A 4 4.66 69.39 -7.95
C LEU A 4 3.63 69.20 -6.82
N ALA A 5 2.39 68.87 -7.18
CA ALA A 5 1.33 68.52 -6.24
C ALA A 5 1.46 67.04 -5.83
N ILE A 6 1.46 66.77 -4.53
CA ILE A 6 1.44 65.41 -3.96
C ILE A 6 -0.02 65.03 -3.73
N LEU A 7 -0.50 64.00 -4.42
CA LEU A 7 -1.80 63.37 -4.21
C LEU A 7 -1.63 62.25 -3.17
N PRO A 8 -2.44 62.18 -2.09
CA PRO A 8 -2.33 61.10 -1.11
C PRO A 8 -2.94 59.80 -1.67
N LEU A 9 -2.14 58.74 -1.64
CA LEU A 9 -2.55 57.38 -2.00
C LEU A 9 -3.46 56.83 -0.88
N LEU A 10 -4.74 56.62 -1.18
CA LEU A 10 -5.67 55.92 -0.28
C LEU A 10 -5.29 54.44 -0.24
N ILE A 11 -4.74 53.97 0.89
CA ILE A 11 -4.55 52.53 1.14
C ILE A 11 -5.88 51.97 1.62
N THR A 12 -6.63 51.31 0.74
CA THR A 12 -7.80 50.53 1.11
C THR A 12 -7.33 49.21 1.72
N THR A 13 -7.32 49.12 3.04
CA THR A 13 -7.16 47.84 3.76
C THR A 13 -8.38 46.96 3.45
N LEU A 14 -8.21 46.00 2.54
CA LEU A 14 -9.14 44.89 2.36
C LEU A 14 -9.13 44.05 3.65
N ALA A 15 -10.13 44.27 4.49
CA ALA A 15 -10.41 43.41 5.63
C ALA A 15 -10.87 42.06 5.08
N PHE A 16 -9.99 41.05 5.10
CA PHE A 16 -10.37 39.69 4.79
C PHE A 16 -11.22 39.13 5.93
N ALA A 17 -12.50 38.85 5.67
CA ALA A 17 -13.36 38.14 6.61
C ALA A 17 -12.71 36.80 7.01
N ALA A 18 -12.76 36.45 8.29
CA ALA A 18 -12.37 35.13 8.76
C ALA A 18 -13.28 34.07 8.10
N PRO A 19 -12.77 32.87 7.79
CA PRO A 19 -13.60 31.79 7.29
C PRO A 19 -14.72 31.47 8.29
N ALA A 20 -15.88 31.06 7.78
CA ALA A 20 -16.99 30.64 8.63
C ALA A 20 -16.58 29.43 9.49
N PRO A 21 -17.09 29.31 10.73
CA PRO A 21 -16.88 28.10 11.53
C PRO A 21 -17.47 26.89 10.82
N ILE A 22 -16.82 25.73 10.94
CA ILE A 22 -17.30 24.46 10.38
C ILE A 22 -18.19 23.78 11.42
N GLU A 23 -19.46 23.60 11.06
CA GLU A 23 -20.38 22.74 11.81
C GLU A 23 -20.24 21.31 11.30
N LEU A 24 -19.90 20.39 12.20
CA LEU A 24 -19.74 18.98 11.88
C LEU A 24 -21.08 18.26 11.99
N GLN A 25 -21.41 17.48 10.98
CA GLN A 25 -22.58 16.62 10.90
C GLN A 25 -22.13 15.16 11.01
N ALA A 26 -22.87 14.36 11.78
CA ALA A 26 -22.60 12.94 11.86
C ALA A 26 -22.75 12.29 10.47
N LEU A 27 -21.78 11.46 10.10
CA LEU A 27 -21.74 10.77 8.82
C LEU A 27 -22.21 9.32 8.98
N LEU A 28 -21.47 8.54 9.77
CA LEU A 28 -21.72 7.12 10.03
C LEU A 28 -20.87 6.63 11.21
N ASP A 29 -21.21 5.45 11.73
CA ASP A 29 -20.38 4.73 12.69
C ASP A 29 -19.51 3.70 11.94
N PRO A 30 -18.18 3.83 11.96
CA PRO A 30 -17.30 2.89 11.28
C PRO A 30 -17.13 1.60 12.11
N PRO A 31 -16.78 0.47 11.48
CA PRO A 31 -16.33 -0.70 12.23
C PRO A 31 -15.04 -0.38 13.00
N GLU A 32 -14.83 -1.06 14.12
CA GLU A 32 -13.76 -0.70 15.08
C GLU A 32 -12.34 -0.96 14.54
N GLU A 33 -12.15 -2.02 13.76
CA GLU A 33 -10.80 -2.53 13.48
C GLU A 33 -10.25 -2.13 12.10
N ALA A 34 -11.01 -2.36 11.01
CA ALA A 34 -10.51 -2.10 9.67
C ALA A 34 -11.61 -1.78 8.65
N TYR A 35 -11.39 -0.76 7.83
CA TYR A 35 -12.29 -0.34 6.77
C TYR A 35 -11.59 0.49 5.68
N LYS A 36 -12.21 0.52 4.50
CA LYS A 36 -12.03 1.60 3.51
C LYS A 36 -13.25 2.51 3.52
N LEU A 37 -13.02 3.80 3.37
CA LEU A 37 -14.05 4.82 3.22
C LEU A 37 -13.70 5.69 2.02
N VAL A 38 -14.52 5.65 0.97
CA VAL A 38 -14.45 6.58 -0.15
C VAL A 38 -15.40 7.74 0.12
N LEU A 39 -14.87 8.96 0.07
CA LEU A 39 -15.63 10.19 0.16
C LEU A 39 -15.53 10.94 -1.17
N PRO A 40 -16.59 10.91 -2.00
CA PRO A 40 -16.69 11.80 -3.13
C PRO A 40 -16.59 13.26 -2.68
N VAL A 41 -15.99 14.10 -3.49
CA VAL A 41 -15.83 15.53 -3.24
C VAL A 41 -16.48 16.30 -4.38
N SER A 42 -17.46 17.12 -4.04
CA SER A 42 -18.16 17.99 -4.98
C SER A 42 -17.69 19.43 -4.82
N VAL A 43 -17.45 20.09 -5.96
CA VAL A 43 -17.01 21.48 -6.03
C VAL A 43 -17.86 22.21 -7.07
N GLU A 44 -18.60 23.23 -6.64
CA GLU A 44 -19.33 24.13 -7.53
C GLU A 44 -18.35 25.15 -8.13
N GLY A 45 -17.88 24.86 -9.35
CA GLY A 45 -16.90 25.71 -10.05
C GLY A 45 -15.48 25.44 -9.57
N ALA A 46 -14.78 26.47 -9.08
CA ALA A 46 -13.41 26.36 -8.60
C ALA A 46 -13.36 26.27 -7.08
N TRP A 47 -12.41 25.50 -6.54
CA TRP A 47 -12.23 25.38 -5.09
C TRP A 47 -11.99 26.76 -4.45
N PRO A 48 -12.81 27.19 -3.48
CA PRO A 48 -12.67 28.50 -2.86
C PRO A 48 -11.32 28.66 -2.14
N ALA A 49 -10.64 29.79 -2.28
CA ALA A 49 -9.27 29.97 -1.75
C ALA A 49 -9.09 29.69 -0.24
N ARG A 50 -10.17 29.82 0.56
CA ARG A 50 -10.23 29.48 2.00
C ARG A 50 -11.27 28.40 2.32
N GLY A 51 -11.77 27.73 1.28
CA GLY A 51 -12.72 26.63 1.43
C GLY A 51 -12.01 25.42 2.03
N GLU A 52 -12.59 24.88 3.09
CA GLU A 52 -12.11 23.68 3.76
C GLU A 52 -13.24 22.68 3.94
N LEU A 53 -12.91 21.40 3.71
CA LEU A 53 -13.72 20.26 4.14
C LEU A 53 -13.03 19.61 5.34
N GLN A 54 -13.81 19.17 6.32
CA GLN A 54 -13.30 18.45 7.48
C GLN A 54 -13.97 17.08 7.60
N LEU A 55 -13.15 16.07 7.90
CA LEU A 55 -13.60 14.78 8.40
C LEU A 55 -12.98 14.56 9.78
N GLN A 56 -13.82 14.33 10.77
CA GLN A 56 -13.41 14.06 12.14
C GLN A 56 -13.61 12.59 12.48
N PHE A 57 -12.61 12.03 13.16
CA PHE A 57 -12.60 10.70 13.74
C PHE A 57 -12.68 10.84 15.27
N ALA A 58 -13.57 10.08 15.89
CA ALA A 58 -13.90 10.15 17.33
C ALA A 58 -14.81 11.33 17.71
N GLY A 59 -16.11 11.18 17.45
CA GLY A 59 -17.14 12.10 17.96
C GLY A 59 -17.48 11.95 19.45
N ASP A 60 -16.91 10.98 20.18
CA ASP A 60 -17.17 10.83 21.62
C ASP A 60 -16.34 11.84 22.44
N ALA A 61 -17.03 12.67 23.24
CA ALA A 61 -16.43 13.63 24.15
C ALA A 61 -15.44 13.01 25.17
N ARG A 62 -15.42 11.69 25.32
CA ARG A 62 -14.51 10.94 26.20
C ARG A 62 -13.23 10.47 25.52
N ALA A 63 -13.10 10.63 24.20
CA ALA A 63 -11.89 10.23 23.50
C ALA A 63 -10.68 11.05 24.00
N PRO A 64 -9.54 10.41 24.35
CA PRO A 64 -8.35 11.13 24.81
C PRO A 64 -7.75 12.04 23.73
N TRP A 65 -8.10 11.77 22.47
CA TRP A 65 -7.72 12.54 21.30
C TRP A 65 -8.79 12.45 20.23
N VAL A 66 -8.93 13.54 19.49
CA VAL A 66 -9.77 13.65 18.30
C VAL A 66 -8.87 13.88 17.10
N HIS A 67 -9.05 13.12 16.03
CA HIS A 67 -8.30 13.34 14.80
C HIS A 67 -9.18 14.03 13.77
N THR A 68 -8.64 15.03 13.08
CA THR A 68 -9.36 15.77 12.02
C THR A 68 -8.52 15.80 10.76
N LEU A 69 -9.08 15.29 9.67
CA LEU A 69 -8.55 15.46 8.32
C LEU A 69 -9.16 16.73 7.73
N VAL A 70 -8.31 17.71 7.39
CA VAL A 70 -8.71 18.97 6.76
C VAL A 70 -8.25 18.94 5.31
N LEU A 71 -9.18 19.07 4.36
CA LEU A 71 -8.90 19.16 2.93
C LEU A 71 -9.07 20.60 2.47
N ALA A 72 -8.11 21.07 1.68
CA ALA A 72 -8.09 22.41 1.11
C ALA A 72 -7.67 22.38 -0.37
N ALA A 73 -7.69 23.54 -1.03
CA ALA A 73 -7.43 23.66 -2.47
C ALA A 73 -6.10 23.04 -2.96
N ARG A 74 -5.11 22.91 -2.07
CA ARG A 74 -3.73 22.50 -2.42
C ARG A 74 -3.20 21.30 -1.65
N GLY A 75 -4.04 20.66 -0.85
CA GLY A 75 -3.61 19.51 -0.06
C GLY A 75 -4.52 19.22 1.11
N LEU A 76 -3.97 18.45 2.03
CA LEU A 76 -4.65 18.05 3.25
C LEU A 76 -3.70 18.10 4.44
N ASN A 77 -4.27 18.22 5.62
CA ASN A 77 -3.56 18.11 6.89
C ASN A 77 -4.33 17.16 7.81
N LEU A 78 -3.60 16.30 8.52
CA LEU A 78 -4.11 15.50 9.61
C LEU A 78 -3.73 16.16 10.93
N TRP A 79 -4.75 16.53 11.70
CA TRP A 79 -4.61 17.15 13.01
C TRP A 79 -5.03 16.19 14.12
N GLN A 80 -4.41 16.33 15.28
CA GLN A 80 -4.83 15.71 16.52
C GLN A 80 -5.09 16.79 17.56
N ARG A 81 -6.26 16.75 18.18
CA ARG A 81 -6.61 17.56 19.34
C ARG A 81 -6.54 16.70 20.60
N ASP A 82 -5.79 17.15 21.61
CA ASP A 82 -5.76 16.48 22.91
C ASP A 82 -6.95 16.87 23.81
N ALA A 83 -7.09 16.18 24.95
CA ALA A 83 -8.15 16.45 25.93
C ALA A 83 -8.13 17.89 26.52
N ASN A 84 -7.04 18.64 26.37
CA ASN A 84 -6.93 20.04 26.79
C ASN A 84 -7.29 21.02 25.67
N GLY A 85 -7.67 20.52 24.48
CA GLY A 85 -7.99 21.31 23.31
C GLY A 85 -6.77 21.80 22.53
N LYS A 86 -5.57 21.27 22.78
CA LYS A 86 -4.38 21.64 22.02
C LYS A 86 -4.36 20.87 20.70
N ASP A 87 -4.30 21.62 19.60
CA ASP A 87 -4.15 21.07 18.24
C ASP A 87 -2.66 20.86 17.89
N THR A 88 -2.36 19.69 17.34
CA THR A 88 -1.04 19.32 16.80
C THR A 88 -1.22 18.77 15.39
N GLU A 89 -0.50 19.34 14.42
CA GLU A 89 -0.45 18.78 13.07
C GLU A 89 0.43 17.51 13.10
N LEU A 90 -0.13 16.38 12.64
CA LEU A 90 0.57 15.10 12.60
C LEU A 90 1.25 14.87 11.24
N ALA A 91 0.55 15.17 10.16
CA ALA A 91 1.03 14.97 8.80
C ALA A 91 0.31 15.87 7.80
N ALA A 92 0.93 16.08 6.64
CA ALA A 92 0.37 16.81 5.52
C ALA A 92 0.57 16.07 4.21
N GLY A 93 -0.39 16.23 3.29
CA GLY A 93 -0.32 15.81 1.91
C GLY A 93 -0.55 17.00 0.98
N ARG A 94 -0.08 16.92 -0.26
CA ARG A 94 -0.28 17.98 -1.27
C ARG A 94 -0.78 17.39 -2.57
N TRP A 95 -1.50 18.22 -3.32
CA TRP A 95 -1.93 17.95 -4.69
C TRP A 95 -1.91 19.23 -5.51
N ASP A 96 -1.72 19.07 -6.82
CA ASP A 96 -1.76 20.19 -7.76
C ASP A 96 -3.19 20.58 -8.12
N THR A 97 -4.08 19.59 -8.22
CA THR A 97 -5.50 19.76 -8.51
C THR A 97 -6.33 19.12 -7.40
N PRO A 98 -7.37 19.80 -6.89
CA PRO A 98 -8.27 19.22 -5.90
C PRO A 98 -8.88 17.90 -6.39
N PRO A 99 -8.98 16.90 -5.52
CA PRO A 99 -9.48 15.59 -5.92
C PRO A 99 -11.01 15.58 -6.06
N SER A 100 -11.52 14.71 -6.94
CA SER A 100 -12.95 14.38 -7.03
C SER A 100 -13.40 13.38 -5.96
N SER A 101 -12.47 12.70 -5.30
CA SER A 101 -12.72 11.83 -4.16
C SER A 101 -11.45 11.62 -3.33
N VAL A 102 -11.63 11.32 -2.06
CA VAL A 102 -10.55 10.82 -1.20
C VAL A 102 -10.93 9.45 -0.65
N THR A 103 -9.96 8.52 -0.62
CA THR A 103 -10.15 7.23 0.05
C THR A 103 -9.36 7.24 1.34
N ILE A 104 -10.04 6.96 2.44
CA ILE A 104 -9.42 6.72 3.74
C ILE A 104 -9.35 5.24 3.96
N GLU A 105 -8.21 4.81 4.44
CA GLU A 105 -8.01 3.46 4.89
C GLU A 105 -7.68 3.46 6.37
N ARG A 106 -8.36 2.56 7.07
CA ARG A 106 -8.04 2.16 8.43
C ARG A 106 -7.78 0.66 8.45
N ASN A 107 -6.64 0.24 8.99
CA ASN A 107 -6.39 -1.15 9.33
C ASN A 107 -5.60 -1.18 10.64
N GLY A 108 -6.30 -1.42 11.75
CA GLY A 108 -5.76 -1.22 13.09
C GLY A 108 -5.21 0.19 13.27
N ARG A 109 -3.92 0.31 13.59
CA ARG A 109 -3.27 1.62 13.71
C ARG A 109 -2.96 2.27 12.38
N ARG A 110 -2.81 1.50 11.30
CA ARG A 110 -2.46 2.03 9.98
C ARG A 110 -3.58 2.94 9.48
N PHE A 111 -3.21 4.16 9.11
CA PHE A 111 -4.09 5.17 8.53
C PHE A 111 -3.47 5.67 7.23
N ARG A 112 -4.19 5.54 6.12
CA ARG A 112 -3.75 6.07 4.82
C ARG A 112 -4.84 6.94 4.21
N VAL A 113 -4.43 7.99 3.53
CA VAL A 113 -5.30 8.77 2.65
C VAL A 113 -4.79 8.63 1.23
N LEU A 114 -5.69 8.24 0.33
CA LEU A 114 -5.42 8.06 -1.08
C LEU A 114 -6.19 9.07 -1.91
N VAL A 115 -5.56 9.53 -2.99
CA VAL A 115 -6.12 10.40 -4.01
C VAL A 115 -5.72 9.87 -5.37
N GLY A 116 -6.68 9.61 -6.26
CA GLY A 116 -6.41 9.05 -7.59
C GLY A 116 -5.60 7.75 -7.53
N GLY A 117 -5.88 6.89 -6.53
CA GLY A 117 -5.14 5.64 -6.30
C GLY A 117 -3.74 5.79 -5.69
N ALA A 118 -3.23 7.01 -5.49
CA ALA A 118 -1.93 7.25 -4.87
C ALA A 118 -2.06 7.51 -3.36
N VAL A 119 -1.20 6.90 -2.54
CA VAL A 119 -1.12 7.24 -1.11
C VAL A 119 -0.48 8.62 -0.92
N VAL A 120 -1.26 9.60 -0.49
CA VAL A 120 -0.82 10.99 -0.27
C VAL A 120 -0.47 11.31 1.18
N LEU A 121 -1.04 10.57 2.15
CA LEU A 121 -0.73 10.70 3.58
C LEU A 121 -0.70 9.32 4.24
N ARG A 122 0.23 9.13 5.19
CA ARG A 122 0.31 7.95 6.05
C ARG A 122 0.44 8.39 7.51
N ALA A 123 -0.18 7.66 8.42
CA ALA A 123 -0.04 7.83 9.85
C ALA A 123 -0.33 6.50 10.57
N TRP A 124 0.17 6.37 11.80
CA TRP A 124 -0.17 5.28 12.71
C TRP A 124 -0.88 5.87 13.92
N LEU A 125 -2.20 5.81 13.90
CA LEU A 125 -3.07 6.43 14.89
C LEU A 125 -3.70 5.34 15.74
N ASP A 126 -3.78 5.51 17.05
CA ASP A 126 -4.55 4.57 17.88
C ASP A 126 -6.03 4.58 17.44
N PRO A 127 -6.69 3.41 17.32
CA PRO A 127 -8.11 3.34 17.01
C PRO A 127 -8.89 4.21 18.00
N SER A 128 -9.78 5.02 17.46
CA SER A 128 -10.67 5.86 18.25
C SER A 128 -12.09 5.35 18.06
N THR A 129 -12.79 5.11 19.15
CA THR A 129 -14.19 4.73 19.13
C THR A 129 -15.07 5.94 18.83
N GLY A 130 -16.19 5.72 18.14
CA GLY A 130 -17.23 6.72 17.91
C GLY A 130 -17.46 7.07 16.45
N SER A 131 -18.42 7.97 16.21
CA SER A 131 -18.89 8.34 14.88
C SER A 131 -17.82 9.09 14.08
N LEU A 132 -17.89 8.92 12.76
CA LEU A 132 -17.28 9.85 11.81
C LEU A 132 -18.22 11.03 11.59
N SER A 133 -17.66 12.22 11.46
CA SER A 133 -18.43 13.43 11.18
C SER A 133 -17.75 14.26 10.11
N THR A 134 -18.53 14.91 9.25
CA THR A 134 -18.02 15.76 8.18
C THR A 134 -18.57 17.18 8.24
N GLY A 135 -17.87 18.14 7.66
CA GLY A 135 -18.35 19.51 7.57
C GLY A 135 -17.61 20.33 6.52
N SER A 136 -18.16 21.48 6.20
CA SER A 136 -17.60 22.45 5.26
C SER A 136 -17.75 23.87 5.80
N ASN A 137 -16.78 24.75 5.53
CA ASN A 137 -16.93 26.19 5.80
C ASN A 137 -17.47 26.97 4.59
N ASN A 138 -17.74 26.28 3.48
CA ASN A 138 -18.16 26.92 2.24
C ASN A 138 -19.15 26.03 1.47
N PRO A 139 -20.37 26.50 1.16
CA PRO A 139 -21.39 25.69 0.51
C PRO A 139 -21.01 25.23 -0.90
N ALA A 140 -20.04 25.89 -1.57
CA ALA A 140 -19.56 25.49 -2.88
C ALA A 140 -18.69 24.22 -2.85
N ILE A 141 -18.34 23.70 -1.67
CA ILE A 141 -17.62 22.43 -1.52
C ILE A 141 -18.31 21.55 -0.49
N SER A 142 -18.45 20.26 -0.81
CA SER A 142 -19.06 19.28 0.08
C SER A 142 -18.48 17.88 -0.15
N PHE A 143 -18.64 17.02 0.85
CA PHE A 143 -18.54 15.58 0.62
C PHE A 143 -19.86 15.07 0.05
N GLY A 144 -19.77 14.13 -0.89
CA GLY A 144 -20.91 13.36 -1.38
C GLY A 144 -21.24 12.17 -0.48
N GLU A 145 -22.10 11.28 -0.97
CA GLU A 145 -22.46 10.06 -0.24
C GLU A 145 -21.24 9.16 -0.02
N PRO A 146 -20.94 8.76 1.23
CA PRO A 146 -19.81 7.90 1.52
C PRO A 146 -20.05 6.47 1.03
N LEU A 147 -19.01 5.84 0.49
CA LEU A 147 -18.96 4.39 0.31
C LEU A 147 -18.01 3.80 1.34
N MET A 148 -18.53 2.99 2.25
CA MET A 148 -17.74 2.32 3.27
C MET A 148 -17.73 0.82 3.06
N GLN A 149 -16.56 0.22 3.26
CA GLN A 149 -16.36 -1.22 3.24
C GLN A 149 -15.58 -1.63 4.48
N ALA A 150 -16.20 -2.45 5.34
CA ALA A 150 -15.47 -3.17 6.38
C ALA A 150 -14.51 -4.18 5.72
N THR A 151 -13.28 -4.25 6.20
CA THR A 151 -12.26 -5.14 5.61
C THR A 151 -11.87 -6.22 6.61
N GLU A 152 -11.74 -7.44 6.11
CA GLU A 152 -11.22 -8.58 6.84
C GLU A 152 -9.89 -9.04 6.23
N TYR A 153 -9.30 -10.10 6.81
CA TYR A 153 -8.11 -10.71 6.25
C TYR A 153 -8.38 -11.24 4.84
N LEU A 154 -7.62 -10.76 3.87
CA LEU A 154 -7.78 -11.19 2.48
C LEU A 154 -7.20 -12.59 2.27
N TYR A 155 -8.07 -13.52 1.89
CA TYR A 155 -7.71 -14.82 1.35
C TYR A 155 -8.62 -15.15 0.18
N PHE A 156 -8.03 -15.48 -0.97
CA PHE A 156 -8.72 -16.03 -2.12
C PHE A 156 -7.85 -17.12 -2.72
N ALA A 157 -8.45 -18.23 -3.13
CA ALA A 157 -7.75 -19.28 -3.85
C ALA A 157 -8.69 -19.92 -4.86
N ASP A 158 -8.13 -20.34 -5.98
CA ASP A 158 -8.89 -20.93 -7.06
C ASP A 158 -8.03 -21.92 -7.85
N ASP A 159 -8.42 -23.20 -7.83
CA ASP A 159 -7.85 -24.31 -8.59
C ASP A 159 -8.67 -24.63 -9.86
N PHE A 160 -9.68 -23.80 -10.14
CA PHE A 160 -10.63 -23.96 -11.25
C PHE A 160 -11.36 -25.31 -11.28
N MET A 161 -11.38 -26.06 -10.16
CA MET A 161 -12.10 -27.31 -10.02
C MET A 161 -13.59 -27.05 -9.76
N ARG A 162 -14.32 -26.60 -10.78
CA ARG A 162 -15.76 -26.32 -10.69
C ARG A 162 -16.55 -26.69 -11.95
N ALA A 163 -17.87 -26.66 -11.83
CA ALA A 163 -18.78 -26.86 -12.95
C ALA A 163 -18.67 -25.72 -13.97
N ALA A 164 -18.97 -25.99 -15.24
CA ALA A 164 -18.75 -25.04 -16.34
C ALA A 164 -19.58 -23.75 -16.21
N GLU A 165 -20.65 -23.78 -15.42
CA GLU A 165 -21.55 -22.64 -15.19
C GLU A 165 -21.13 -21.73 -14.02
N ASP A 166 -20.11 -22.12 -13.25
CA ASP A 166 -19.60 -21.35 -12.11
C ASP A 166 -18.34 -20.57 -12.55
N ASP A 167 -18.41 -19.25 -12.48
CA ASP A 167 -17.30 -18.37 -12.84
C ASP A 167 -16.25 -18.23 -11.72
N GLY A 168 -16.56 -18.71 -10.50
CA GLY A 168 -15.68 -18.57 -9.32
C GLY A 168 -15.42 -17.12 -8.94
N GLY A 169 -16.30 -16.20 -9.36
CA GLY A 169 -16.14 -14.75 -9.16
C GLY A 169 -15.22 -14.06 -10.17
N TRP A 170 -14.71 -14.77 -11.17
CA TRP A 170 -13.91 -14.17 -12.23
C TRP A 170 -14.79 -13.40 -13.22
N GLN A 171 -14.31 -12.23 -13.61
CA GLN A 171 -14.93 -11.37 -14.61
C GLN A 171 -14.05 -11.30 -15.84
N THR A 172 -14.58 -11.73 -16.99
CA THR A 172 -13.92 -11.52 -18.28
C THR A 172 -14.03 -10.05 -18.68
N VAL A 173 -12.90 -9.36 -18.75
CA VAL A 173 -12.80 -7.96 -19.18
C VAL A 173 -12.45 -7.89 -20.67
N GLU A 174 -11.48 -8.70 -21.10
CA GLU A 174 -11.01 -8.77 -22.49
C GLU A 174 -10.72 -10.22 -22.90
N GLY A 175 -10.87 -10.52 -24.19
CA GLY A 175 -10.59 -11.84 -24.76
C GLY A 175 -11.65 -12.89 -24.45
N THR A 176 -11.35 -14.15 -24.78
CA THR A 176 -12.24 -15.29 -24.53
C THR A 176 -11.62 -16.15 -23.43
N TRP A 177 -12.36 -16.34 -22.35
CA TRP A 177 -11.95 -17.15 -21.21
C TRP A 177 -12.93 -18.28 -20.93
N ALA A 178 -12.40 -19.47 -20.64
CA ALA A 178 -13.21 -20.60 -20.22
C ALA A 178 -12.36 -21.58 -19.39
N PRO A 179 -12.98 -22.35 -18.48
CA PRO A 179 -12.32 -23.52 -17.90
C PRO A 179 -11.87 -24.47 -19.03
N SER A 180 -10.60 -24.85 -19.05
CA SER A 180 -10.04 -25.85 -19.94
C SER A 180 -9.90 -27.18 -19.20
N GLY A 181 -10.42 -28.24 -19.82
CA GLY A 181 -10.26 -29.62 -19.38
C GLY A 181 -9.17 -30.33 -20.19
N VAL A 182 -8.25 -31.08 -19.57
CA VAL A 182 -7.34 -32.01 -20.28
C VAL A 182 -8.13 -33.01 -21.16
N SER A 183 -9.41 -33.24 -20.86
CA SER A 183 -10.31 -34.09 -21.65
C SER A 183 -10.65 -33.55 -23.03
N ASP A 184 -10.48 -32.25 -23.31
CA ASP A 184 -10.87 -31.68 -24.61
C ASP A 184 -9.70 -31.51 -25.58
N GLU A 185 -8.45 -31.36 -25.11
CA GLU A 185 -7.28 -31.19 -25.99
C GLU A 185 -6.75 -32.50 -26.62
N HIS A 186 -6.95 -33.64 -25.98
CA HIS A 186 -6.40 -34.93 -26.44
C HIS A 186 -7.43 -35.91 -27.01
N ALA A 187 -8.71 -35.56 -27.00
CA ALA A 187 -9.78 -36.42 -27.46
C ALA A 187 -9.99 -36.27 -28.98
N ARG A 188 -9.54 -37.24 -29.78
CA ARG A 188 -9.87 -37.26 -31.22
C ARG A 188 -11.35 -37.60 -31.47
N SER A 189 -12.05 -38.09 -30.45
CA SER A 189 -13.50 -38.31 -30.41
C SER A 189 -14.02 -38.26 -28.96
N ALA A 190 -15.34 -38.06 -28.78
CA ALA A 190 -15.98 -38.04 -27.47
C ALA A 190 -15.77 -39.32 -26.63
N GLU A 191 -15.41 -40.43 -27.28
CA GLU A 191 -15.18 -41.76 -26.68
C GLU A 191 -13.72 -41.95 -26.21
N GLU A 192 -12.78 -41.14 -26.70
CA GLU A 192 -11.36 -41.14 -26.32
C GLU A 192 -11.00 -40.09 -25.27
N ARG A 193 -12.00 -39.34 -24.76
CA ARG A 193 -11.82 -38.38 -23.68
C ARG A 193 -11.19 -39.10 -22.48
N PRO A 194 -9.96 -38.73 -22.04
CA PRO A 194 -9.42 -39.28 -20.81
C PRO A 194 -10.42 -38.99 -19.69
N VAL A 195 -10.82 -40.03 -18.96
CA VAL A 195 -11.75 -39.87 -17.83
C VAL A 195 -11.09 -38.91 -16.84
N ALA A 196 -11.74 -37.79 -16.54
CA ALA A 196 -11.22 -36.73 -15.68
C ALA A 196 -10.69 -37.26 -14.32
N THR A 197 -11.12 -38.45 -13.89
CA THR A 197 -10.65 -39.16 -12.70
C THR A 197 -9.25 -39.80 -12.80
N PHE A 198 -8.58 -39.80 -13.96
CA PHE A 198 -7.24 -40.40 -14.13
C PHE A 198 -6.12 -39.40 -14.47
N SER A 199 -6.44 -38.11 -14.65
CA SER A 199 -5.43 -37.04 -14.73
C SER A 199 -5.25 -36.42 -13.34
N ALA A 200 -4.00 -36.20 -12.93
CA ALA A 200 -3.70 -35.61 -11.62
C ALA A 200 -4.09 -34.13 -11.52
N ASN A 201 -4.27 -33.43 -12.64
CA ASN A 201 -4.81 -32.07 -12.67
C ASN A 201 -5.37 -31.72 -14.07
N PRO A 202 -6.67 -31.91 -14.33
CA PRO A 202 -7.23 -31.66 -15.65
C PRO A 202 -7.81 -30.26 -15.86
N PHE A 203 -7.82 -29.36 -14.86
CA PHE A 203 -8.55 -28.09 -14.94
C PHE A 203 -7.59 -26.90 -14.93
N ALA A 204 -7.81 -25.95 -15.84
CA ALA A 204 -7.18 -24.64 -15.82
C ALA A 204 -8.19 -23.60 -16.32
N TYR A 205 -7.87 -22.33 -16.20
CA TYR A 205 -8.64 -21.24 -16.81
C TYR A 205 -7.88 -20.69 -18.00
N ARG A 206 -8.43 -20.91 -19.19
CA ARG A 206 -7.76 -20.64 -20.45
C ARG A 206 -8.21 -19.33 -21.05
N ALA A 207 -7.25 -18.48 -21.40
CA ALA A 207 -7.41 -17.48 -22.45
C ALA A 207 -7.11 -18.13 -23.81
N SER A 208 -8.06 -18.09 -24.74
CA SER A 208 -7.93 -18.73 -26.07
C SER A 208 -7.77 -17.70 -27.19
N ASP A 209 -6.99 -18.06 -28.22
CA ASP A 209 -6.83 -17.28 -29.47
C ASP A 209 -6.51 -15.80 -29.21
N VAL A 210 -5.54 -15.54 -28.33
CA VAL A 210 -5.22 -14.19 -27.84
C VAL A 210 -4.41 -13.43 -28.89
N THR A 211 -5.07 -12.85 -29.89
CA THR A 211 -4.42 -12.07 -30.96
C THR A 211 -4.04 -10.66 -30.54
N GLU A 212 -4.81 -10.06 -29.64
CA GLU A 212 -4.49 -8.78 -28.99
C GLU A 212 -4.30 -9.08 -27.50
N THR A 213 -5.19 -8.65 -26.62
CA THR A 213 -5.13 -8.88 -25.17
C THR A 213 -6.26 -9.78 -24.69
N ALA A 214 -5.99 -10.50 -23.61
CA ALA A 214 -7.00 -11.18 -22.80
C ALA A 214 -6.77 -10.82 -21.33
N LEU A 215 -7.86 -10.47 -20.63
CA LEU A 215 -7.85 -10.09 -19.23
C LEU A 215 -9.08 -10.66 -18.52
N ALA A 216 -8.85 -11.43 -17.47
CA ALA A 216 -9.86 -11.79 -16.49
C ALA A 216 -9.45 -11.26 -15.12
N THR A 217 -10.40 -10.73 -14.35
CA THR A 217 -10.14 -10.15 -13.02
C THR A 217 -10.96 -10.81 -11.94
N VAL A 218 -10.45 -10.80 -10.71
CA VAL A 218 -11.21 -11.21 -9.51
C VAL A 218 -10.81 -10.35 -8.32
N GLY A 219 -11.73 -10.20 -7.39
CA GLY A 219 -11.53 -9.44 -6.17
C GLY A 219 -12.25 -8.12 -6.16
N ALA A 220 -11.92 -7.29 -5.18
CA ALA A 220 -12.67 -6.08 -4.89
C ALA A 220 -11.83 -4.82 -5.04
N TRP A 221 -12.51 -3.70 -5.30
CA TRP A 221 -11.90 -2.38 -5.49
C TRP A 221 -11.02 -1.93 -4.31
N PHE A 222 -11.28 -2.47 -3.11
CA PHE A 222 -10.63 -2.09 -1.86
C PHE A 222 -9.44 -2.97 -1.48
N TRP A 223 -9.15 -4.03 -2.23
CA TRP A 223 -7.95 -4.86 -1.99
C TRP A 223 -6.70 -4.03 -2.25
N ASP A 224 -5.72 -4.08 -1.37
CA ASP A 224 -4.60 -3.15 -1.40
C ASP A 224 -3.25 -3.85 -1.31
N THR A 225 -2.97 -4.52 -0.21
CA THR A 225 -1.65 -5.03 0.13
C THR A 225 -1.72 -6.54 0.18
N TYR A 226 -1.26 -7.14 -0.91
CA TYR A 226 -1.43 -8.57 -1.14
C TYR A 226 -0.35 -9.14 -2.03
N ARG A 227 -0.24 -10.47 -1.99
CA ARG A 227 0.49 -11.26 -2.96
C ARG A 227 -0.50 -12.10 -3.75
N VAL A 228 -0.39 -12.06 -5.08
CA VAL A 228 -1.04 -12.99 -5.99
C VAL A 228 -0.01 -13.93 -6.59
N GLU A 229 -0.33 -15.22 -6.65
CA GLU A 229 0.47 -16.25 -7.32
C GLU A 229 -0.43 -17.16 -8.15
N THR A 230 0.08 -17.68 -9.27
CA THR A 230 -0.64 -18.60 -10.16
C THR A 230 0.35 -19.44 -10.96
N SER A 231 -0.04 -20.67 -11.29
CA SER A 231 0.61 -21.50 -12.30
C SER A 231 0.14 -21.02 -13.68
N VAL A 232 1.04 -20.90 -14.65
CA VAL A 232 0.71 -20.49 -16.03
C VAL A 232 1.40 -21.37 -17.05
N ARG A 233 0.70 -21.72 -18.12
CA ARG A 233 1.24 -22.38 -19.31
C ARG A 233 0.88 -21.59 -20.56
N PRO A 234 1.82 -20.80 -21.12
CA PRO A 234 1.61 -20.10 -22.37
C PRO A 234 1.68 -21.04 -23.57
N GLY A 235 0.85 -20.83 -24.58
CA GLY A 235 0.97 -21.47 -25.88
C GLY A 235 2.05 -20.82 -26.75
N GLU A 236 2.08 -21.19 -28.04
CA GLU A 236 2.97 -20.58 -29.03
C GLU A 236 2.75 -19.06 -29.12
N PRO A 237 3.83 -18.25 -29.18
CA PRO A 237 3.75 -16.82 -29.39
C PRO A 237 3.30 -16.52 -30.82
N LEU A 238 2.36 -15.58 -30.98
CA LEU A 238 1.84 -15.16 -32.28
C LEU A 238 2.65 -14.00 -32.89
N GLY A 239 3.52 -13.36 -32.11
CA GLY A 239 4.32 -12.22 -32.53
C GLY A 239 5.39 -11.81 -31.53
N PRO A 240 6.21 -10.79 -31.86
CA PRO A 240 7.22 -10.26 -30.95
C PRO A 240 6.61 -9.51 -29.75
N GLY A 241 5.31 -9.19 -29.77
CA GLY A 241 4.58 -8.58 -28.65
C GLY A 241 4.02 -9.60 -27.65
N ALA A 242 4.17 -10.91 -27.94
CA ALA A 242 3.64 -11.99 -27.13
C ALA A 242 4.09 -11.89 -25.67
N ALA A 243 3.13 -11.99 -24.74
CA ALA A 243 3.39 -11.90 -23.31
C ALA A 243 2.29 -12.59 -22.48
N ILE A 244 2.66 -13.02 -21.28
CA ILE A 244 1.76 -13.48 -20.22
C ILE A 244 2.06 -12.72 -18.93
N GLY A 245 1.17 -12.75 -17.95
CA GLY A 245 1.43 -12.03 -16.72
C GLY A 245 0.27 -11.89 -15.76
N LEU A 246 0.49 -11.02 -14.79
CA LEU A 246 -0.43 -10.71 -13.71
C LEU A 246 -0.68 -9.21 -13.67
N ARG A 247 -1.93 -8.82 -13.46
CA ARG A 247 -2.32 -7.48 -13.03
C ARG A 247 -2.61 -7.51 -11.52
N GLY A 248 -2.31 -6.42 -10.85
CA GLY A 248 -2.66 -6.21 -9.45
C GLY A 248 -2.95 -4.74 -9.19
N GLN A 249 -3.65 -4.47 -8.10
CA GLN A 249 -4.27 -3.18 -7.78
C GLN A 249 -4.99 -2.61 -9.01
N ALA A 250 -5.71 -3.48 -9.75
CA ALA A 250 -6.42 -3.11 -10.94
C ALA A 250 -7.79 -2.53 -10.58
N THR A 251 -8.00 -1.25 -10.84
CA THR A 251 -9.34 -0.62 -10.70
C THR A 251 -10.11 -0.67 -12.00
N ASP A 252 -9.40 -0.59 -13.12
CA ASP A 252 -9.90 -0.65 -14.49
C ASP A 252 -8.74 -0.92 -15.46
N THR A 253 -9.02 -0.90 -16.77
CA THR A 253 -8.02 -1.11 -17.84
C THR A 253 -7.02 0.04 -18.01
N ASP A 254 -7.24 1.17 -17.35
CA ASP A 254 -6.39 2.35 -17.41
C ASP A 254 -5.58 2.56 -16.12
N ASN A 255 -5.79 1.74 -15.09
CA ASN A 255 -5.21 1.91 -13.77
C ASN A 255 -4.89 0.56 -13.11
N TYR A 256 -3.63 0.11 -13.25
CA TYR A 256 -3.15 -1.14 -12.64
C TYR A 256 -1.63 -1.15 -12.45
N LEU A 257 -1.15 -2.01 -11.56
CA LEU A 257 0.22 -2.54 -11.56
C LEU A 257 0.25 -3.87 -12.32
N ALA A 258 1.39 -4.20 -12.90
CA ALA A 258 1.53 -5.47 -13.60
C ALA A 258 2.94 -6.02 -13.61
N PHE A 259 2.99 -7.35 -13.65
CA PHE A 259 4.14 -8.10 -14.12
C PHE A 259 3.81 -8.63 -15.52
N GLU A 260 4.52 -8.15 -16.54
CA GLU A 260 4.42 -8.61 -17.93
C GLU A 260 5.68 -9.43 -18.27
N TRP A 261 5.49 -10.67 -18.71
CA TRP A 261 6.55 -11.57 -19.13
C TRP A 261 6.43 -11.89 -20.62
N GLY A 262 7.19 -11.14 -21.41
CA GLY A 262 7.24 -11.21 -22.86
C GLY A 262 8.09 -12.34 -23.44
N TRP A 263 7.87 -12.58 -24.73
CA TRP A 263 8.60 -13.51 -25.57
C TRP A 263 9.84 -12.88 -26.22
N GLY A 264 10.94 -13.63 -26.29
CA GLY A 264 12.14 -13.26 -27.06
C GLY A 264 13.38 -12.90 -26.23
N LEU A 265 14.44 -12.44 -26.91
CA LEU A 265 15.80 -12.35 -26.37
C LEU A 265 16.15 -11.00 -25.68
N GLY A 266 15.16 -10.18 -25.34
CA GLY A 266 15.36 -8.82 -24.79
C GLY A 266 15.05 -8.67 -23.29
N MET A 267 14.82 -7.42 -22.85
CA MET A 267 14.31 -7.07 -21.52
C MET A 267 12.81 -7.34 -21.44
N VAL A 268 12.47 -8.62 -21.56
CA VAL A 268 11.08 -9.07 -21.77
C VAL A 268 10.33 -9.30 -20.47
N ARG A 269 10.98 -9.27 -19.30
CA ARG A 269 10.29 -9.20 -18.01
C ARG A 269 10.16 -7.74 -17.63
N GLN A 270 8.95 -7.28 -17.34
CA GLN A 270 8.69 -5.88 -16.98
C GLN A 270 7.72 -5.78 -15.80
N LEU A 271 8.08 -4.93 -14.83
CA LEU A 271 7.13 -4.37 -13.86
C LEU A 271 6.62 -3.05 -14.43
N VAL A 272 5.31 -2.90 -14.50
CA VAL A 272 4.64 -1.79 -15.18
C VAL A 272 3.61 -1.18 -14.26
N SER A 273 3.56 0.15 -14.22
CA SER A 273 2.43 0.91 -13.66
C SER A 273 1.70 1.61 -14.81
N VAL A 274 0.38 1.50 -14.82
CA VAL A 274 -0.50 2.22 -15.73
C VAL A 274 -1.42 3.07 -14.88
N VAL A 275 -1.47 4.38 -15.18
CA VAL A 275 -2.32 5.36 -14.48
C VAL A 275 -2.97 6.26 -15.52
N GLY A 276 -4.31 6.30 -15.56
CA GLY A 276 -5.06 7.01 -16.60
C GLY A 276 -4.63 6.61 -18.02
N GLY A 277 -4.34 5.33 -18.23
CA GLY A 277 -3.88 4.76 -19.51
C GLY A 277 -2.41 5.06 -19.85
N GLN A 278 -1.70 5.84 -19.02
CA GLN A 278 -0.29 6.14 -19.22
C GLN A 278 0.59 5.03 -18.66
N ARG A 279 1.27 4.30 -19.55
CA ARG A 279 2.14 3.17 -19.21
C ARG A 279 3.56 3.62 -18.84
N THR A 280 4.05 3.18 -17.69
CA THR A 280 5.42 3.40 -17.22
C THR A 280 6.08 2.08 -16.85
N VAL A 281 7.24 1.77 -17.44
CA VAL A 281 8.07 0.63 -17.02
C VAL A 281 8.86 1.04 -15.77
N LEU A 282 8.67 0.30 -14.68
CA LEU A 282 9.29 0.56 -13.39
C LEU A 282 10.61 -0.20 -13.23
N ALA A 283 10.66 -1.43 -13.74
CA ALA A 283 11.85 -2.26 -13.78
C ALA A 283 11.75 -3.26 -14.93
N GLU A 284 12.89 -3.66 -15.48
CA GLU A 284 12.94 -4.66 -16.56
C GLU A 284 14.18 -5.55 -16.46
N ALA A 285 14.06 -6.79 -16.96
CA ALA A 285 15.10 -7.80 -16.92
C ALA A 285 14.97 -8.78 -18.10
N PRO A 286 16.06 -9.46 -18.49
CA PRO A 286 16.00 -10.47 -19.53
C PRO A 286 15.45 -11.82 -19.01
N GLY A 287 15.17 -12.71 -19.96
CA GLY A 287 14.80 -14.10 -19.72
C GLY A 287 13.36 -14.38 -20.14
N SER A 288 13.19 -15.12 -21.24
CA SER A 288 11.87 -15.47 -21.79
C SER A 288 11.29 -16.76 -21.19
N TRP A 289 10.05 -17.07 -21.57
CA TRP A 289 9.40 -18.35 -21.30
C TRP A 289 9.57 -19.31 -22.49
N GLN A 290 9.09 -20.53 -22.34
CA GLN A 290 8.98 -21.54 -23.41
C GLN A 290 7.51 -21.93 -23.54
N ALA A 291 7.03 -22.11 -24.78
CA ALA A 291 5.66 -22.53 -25.03
C ALA A 291 5.39 -23.91 -24.44
N ASP A 292 4.14 -24.14 -24.04
CA ASP A 292 3.63 -25.38 -23.46
C ASP A 292 4.40 -25.85 -22.21
N GLN A 293 4.99 -24.91 -21.47
CA GLN A 293 5.65 -25.17 -20.19
C GLN A 293 4.94 -24.44 -19.05
N TRP A 294 4.72 -25.15 -17.94
CA TRP A 294 4.20 -24.58 -16.70
C TRP A 294 5.28 -23.79 -15.95
N TYR A 295 4.87 -22.61 -15.47
CA TYR A 295 5.65 -21.73 -14.59
C TYR A 295 4.79 -21.26 -13.42
N ARG A 296 5.40 -20.96 -12.27
CA ARG A 296 4.71 -20.27 -11.17
C ARG A 296 5.02 -18.78 -11.23
N LEU A 297 4.04 -17.94 -11.56
CA LEU A 297 4.17 -16.48 -11.46
C LEU A 297 3.74 -16.00 -10.09
N GLY A 298 4.34 -14.91 -9.64
CA GLY A 298 3.89 -14.18 -8.47
C GLY A 298 4.10 -12.67 -8.61
N LEU A 299 3.20 -11.91 -8.00
CA LEU A 299 3.27 -10.45 -7.87
C LEU A 299 2.89 -10.07 -6.44
N THR A 300 3.86 -9.51 -5.71
CA THR A 300 3.68 -8.97 -4.36
C THR A 300 3.58 -7.46 -4.44
N LEU A 301 2.50 -6.89 -3.92
CA LEU A 301 2.24 -5.45 -3.87
C LEU A 301 2.12 -5.02 -2.41
N ASP A 302 3.13 -4.34 -1.89
CA ASP A 302 3.21 -3.93 -0.50
C ASP A 302 3.61 -2.45 -0.39
N ASP A 303 2.65 -1.63 0.04
CA ASP A 303 2.84 -0.24 0.45
C ASP A 303 3.74 0.61 -0.49
N GLY A 304 3.57 0.43 -1.80
CA GLY A 304 4.29 1.12 -2.88
C GLY A 304 5.60 0.46 -3.32
N ARG A 305 5.78 -0.83 -3.02
CA ARG A 305 6.84 -1.70 -3.51
C ARG A 305 6.20 -2.88 -4.24
N ALA A 306 6.67 -3.16 -5.45
CA ALA A 306 6.23 -4.30 -6.26
C ALA A 306 7.39 -5.29 -6.43
N VAL A 307 7.13 -6.57 -6.23
CA VAL A 307 8.09 -7.65 -6.49
C VAL A 307 7.43 -8.70 -7.39
N ALA A 308 8.05 -8.98 -8.53
CA ALA A 308 7.64 -10.07 -9.41
C ALA A 308 8.53 -11.29 -9.20
N THR A 309 7.93 -12.48 -9.23
CA THR A 309 8.61 -13.76 -9.07
C THR A 309 8.26 -14.73 -10.19
N VAL A 310 9.24 -15.56 -10.57
CA VAL A 310 9.05 -16.74 -11.43
C VAL A 310 9.61 -17.94 -10.67
N ASP A 311 8.81 -19.00 -10.52
CA ASP A 311 9.15 -20.21 -9.76
C ASP A 311 9.64 -19.91 -8.33
N GLY A 312 8.97 -18.94 -7.70
CA GLY A 312 9.27 -18.45 -6.36
C GLY A 312 10.56 -17.61 -6.25
N GLN A 313 11.30 -17.41 -7.34
CA GLN A 313 12.50 -16.57 -7.35
C GLN A 313 12.16 -15.14 -7.75
N PRO A 314 12.56 -14.11 -6.96
CA PRO A 314 12.43 -12.71 -7.36
C PRO A 314 13.19 -12.43 -8.67
N VAL A 315 12.47 -11.91 -9.67
CA VAL A 315 13.06 -11.54 -10.96
C VAL A 315 13.10 -10.03 -11.18
N LEU A 316 12.19 -9.29 -10.54
CA LEU A 316 12.11 -7.83 -10.59
C LEU A 316 11.62 -7.27 -9.26
N GLU A 317 12.09 -6.07 -8.94
CA GLU A 317 11.62 -5.28 -7.82
C GLU A 317 11.60 -3.81 -8.23
N ALA A 318 10.55 -3.08 -7.87
CA ALA A 318 10.45 -1.65 -8.12
C ALA A 318 9.63 -0.92 -7.06
N ASP A 319 9.89 0.38 -6.94
CA ASP A 319 9.04 1.30 -6.20
C ASP A 319 7.96 1.89 -7.11
N TYR A 320 6.77 2.12 -6.57
CA TYR A 320 5.66 2.77 -7.26
C TYR A 320 4.86 3.67 -6.32
N VAL A 321 4.06 4.55 -6.92
CA VAL A 321 3.21 5.51 -6.20
C VAL A 321 1.72 5.18 -6.34
N ALA A 322 1.31 4.67 -7.50
CA ALA A 322 -0.06 4.33 -7.83
C ALA A 322 -0.13 3.25 -8.94
N PRO A 323 -1.31 2.61 -9.13
CA PRO A 323 -2.42 2.52 -8.15
C PRO A 323 -1.99 1.84 -6.84
N SER A 324 -2.83 1.89 -5.81
CA SER A 324 -2.56 1.28 -4.50
C SER A 324 -3.70 0.39 -3.99
N GLN A 325 -4.75 0.23 -4.79
CA GLN A 325 -5.95 -0.56 -4.48
C GLN A 325 -6.53 -1.15 -5.77
N GLY A 326 -7.21 -2.28 -5.69
CA GLY A 326 -7.92 -2.92 -6.79
C GLY A 326 -7.75 -4.44 -6.86
N ALA A 327 -8.50 -5.02 -7.78
CA ALA A 327 -8.57 -6.44 -8.07
C ALA A 327 -7.23 -7.00 -8.58
N VAL A 328 -7.13 -8.33 -8.60
CA VAL A 328 -6.08 -9.05 -9.33
C VAL A 328 -6.57 -9.39 -10.73
N GLY A 329 -5.65 -9.63 -11.67
CA GLY A 329 -6.02 -10.10 -13.00
C GLY A 329 -5.01 -11.07 -13.61
N LEU A 330 -5.53 -12.02 -14.37
CA LEU A 330 -4.76 -12.91 -15.24
C LEU A 330 -4.73 -12.28 -16.63
N TRP A 331 -3.55 -12.21 -17.24
CA TRP A 331 -3.38 -11.43 -18.45
C TRP A 331 -2.51 -12.12 -19.48
N ALA A 332 -2.89 -12.03 -20.75
CA ALA A 332 -2.10 -12.50 -21.86
C ALA A 332 -2.20 -11.55 -23.05
N ARG A 333 -1.20 -11.59 -23.93
CA ARG A 333 -1.18 -10.86 -25.20
C ARG A 333 -0.48 -11.65 -26.28
N GLU A 334 -1.02 -11.63 -27.50
CA GLU A 334 -0.39 -12.23 -28.70
C GLU A 334 0.12 -13.67 -28.49
N VAL A 335 -0.66 -14.53 -27.84
CA VAL A 335 -0.35 -15.95 -27.62
C VAL A 335 -1.50 -16.83 -28.11
N SER A 336 -1.19 -18.01 -28.65
CA SER A 336 -2.23 -18.95 -29.12
C SER A 336 -3.19 -19.37 -27.99
N PHE A 337 -2.68 -19.55 -26.78
CA PHE A 337 -3.46 -19.66 -25.55
C PHE A 337 -2.61 -19.27 -24.33
N ALA A 338 -3.24 -19.11 -23.18
CA ALA A 338 -2.59 -19.14 -21.87
C ALA A 338 -3.50 -19.83 -20.86
N ASP A 339 -3.06 -20.97 -20.32
CA ASP A 339 -3.73 -21.63 -19.20
C ASP A 339 -3.21 -21.05 -17.89
N TYR A 340 -4.12 -20.77 -16.97
CA TYR A 340 -3.82 -20.35 -15.60
C TYR A 340 -4.43 -21.32 -14.60
N ASP A 341 -3.72 -21.61 -13.52
CA ASP A 341 -4.15 -22.55 -12.48
C ASP A 341 -3.58 -22.18 -11.10
N ASP A 342 -4.07 -22.81 -10.03
CA ASP A 342 -3.61 -22.67 -8.65
C ASP A 342 -3.51 -21.20 -8.18
N VAL A 343 -4.51 -20.37 -8.51
CA VAL A 343 -4.49 -18.96 -8.11
C VAL A 343 -4.56 -18.88 -6.58
N THR A 344 -3.73 -18.05 -5.98
CA THR A 344 -3.82 -17.72 -4.56
C THR A 344 -3.55 -16.23 -4.38
N VAL A 345 -4.39 -15.56 -3.60
CA VAL A 345 -4.25 -14.17 -3.18
C VAL A 345 -4.28 -14.12 -1.66
N LEU A 346 -3.23 -13.56 -1.05
CA LEU A 346 -3.07 -13.46 0.40
C LEU A 346 -2.83 -12.00 0.80
N ALA A 347 -3.49 -11.54 1.86
CA ALA A 347 -3.12 -10.32 2.55
C ALA A 347 -1.66 -10.38 3.02
N LEU A 348 -0.99 -9.23 2.98
CA LEU A 348 0.33 -9.05 3.56
C LEU A 348 0.23 -8.19 4.82
N ASP A 349 0.66 -8.75 5.94
CA ASP A 349 0.84 -8.02 7.20
C ASP A 349 2.28 -7.45 7.33
N GLU A 350 2.95 -7.27 6.19
CA GLU A 350 4.29 -6.68 6.15
C GLU A 350 4.23 -5.19 6.46
N ILE A 351 5.29 -4.70 7.11
CA ILE A 351 5.51 -3.28 7.37
C ILE A 351 6.77 -2.88 6.63
N ASN A 352 6.59 -2.12 5.55
CA ASN A 352 7.67 -1.57 4.75
C ASN A 352 7.80 -0.05 4.95
N GLU A 353 8.78 0.37 5.75
CA GLU A 353 9.10 1.78 5.92
C GLU A 353 10.36 2.17 5.15
N ARG A 354 10.24 3.18 4.31
CA ARG A 354 11.28 3.69 3.41
C ARG A 354 11.81 5.07 3.83
N PHE A 355 11.20 5.66 4.85
CA PHE A 355 11.50 6.99 5.42
C PHE A 355 11.54 8.11 4.38
N THR A 356 10.84 7.95 3.25
CA THR A 356 10.78 8.95 2.17
C THR A 356 9.82 10.09 2.50
N ARG A 357 9.01 9.93 3.55
CA ARG A 357 8.13 10.94 4.12
C ARG A 357 7.94 10.67 5.62
N PRO A 358 7.53 11.66 6.42
CA PRO A 358 7.16 11.42 7.81
C PRO A 358 5.97 10.46 7.93
N THR A 359 6.07 9.50 8.85
CA THR A 359 5.00 8.55 9.18
C THR A 359 4.69 8.66 10.67
N PRO A 360 3.92 9.69 11.11
CA PRO A 360 3.70 9.98 12.52
C PRO A 360 3.06 8.79 13.23
N GLY A 361 3.48 8.58 14.47
CA GLY A 361 2.92 7.53 15.34
C GLY A 361 3.35 6.11 15.01
N MET A 362 4.13 5.85 13.95
CA MET A 362 4.62 4.52 13.62
C MET A 362 5.74 4.07 14.56
N TRP A 363 6.63 5.00 14.91
CA TRP A 363 7.80 4.74 15.76
C TRP A 363 7.67 5.49 17.08
N LEU A 364 7.90 4.76 18.18
CA LEU A 364 8.03 5.31 19.52
C LEU A 364 9.51 5.44 19.88
N ALA A 365 10.01 6.66 20.01
CA ALA A 365 11.34 6.90 20.55
C ALA A 365 11.34 6.64 22.07
N LEU A 366 11.90 5.50 22.49
CA LEU A 366 12.10 5.17 23.90
C LEU A 366 13.37 5.81 24.48
N ALA A 367 14.36 6.06 23.62
CA ALA A 367 15.59 6.78 23.96
C ALA A 367 16.17 7.47 22.72
N GLY A 368 16.80 8.63 22.95
CA GLY A 368 17.48 9.41 21.92
C GLY A 368 16.55 10.26 21.05
N ASP A 369 17.14 11.27 20.40
CA ASP A 369 16.41 12.19 19.52
C ASP A 369 16.42 11.67 18.08
N TRP A 370 15.37 10.91 17.74
CA TRP A 370 15.17 10.36 16.40
C TRP A 370 14.51 11.36 15.45
N ARG A 371 14.91 11.32 14.17
CA ARG A 371 14.32 12.11 13.09
C ARG A 371 14.19 11.31 11.82
N ASP A 372 13.15 11.60 11.04
CA ASP A 372 13.03 11.13 9.66
C ASP A 372 13.74 12.11 8.73
N GLU A 373 14.70 11.62 7.96
CA GLU A 373 15.44 12.41 6.98
C GLU A 373 15.08 11.93 5.57
N ALA A 374 13.97 12.44 5.05
CA ALA A 374 13.46 12.14 3.70
C ALA A 374 14.42 12.51 2.56
N GLY A 375 15.47 13.30 2.82
CA GLY A 375 16.46 13.76 1.84
C GLY A 375 17.88 13.26 2.07
N THR A 376 18.14 12.48 3.13
CA THR A 376 19.47 11.89 3.35
C THR A 376 19.43 10.44 2.87
N PRO A 377 20.11 10.10 1.77
CA PRO A 377 20.12 8.74 1.28
C PRO A 377 20.68 7.78 2.33
N GLY A 378 19.88 6.78 2.66
CA GLY A 378 20.29 5.55 3.32
C GLY A 378 21.22 4.73 2.41
N PRO A 379 21.68 3.56 2.87
CA PRO A 379 22.60 2.71 2.13
C PRO A 379 22.12 2.28 0.73
N ASP A 380 20.81 2.24 0.52
CA ASP A 380 20.13 1.85 -0.73
C ASP A 380 19.63 3.06 -1.54
N GLY A 381 20.02 4.28 -1.16
CA GLY A 381 19.58 5.51 -1.83
C GLY A 381 18.23 6.07 -1.35
N ARG A 382 17.53 5.38 -0.42
CA ARG A 382 16.19 5.77 0.07
C ARG A 382 16.26 6.67 1.30
N GLY A 383 15.13 7.09 1.87
CA GLY A 383 15.14 7.88 3.11
C GLY A 383 15.73 7.11 4.29
N ALA A 384 16.10 7.83 5.36
CA ALA A 384 16.61 7.18 6.58
C ALA A 384 16.01 7.79 7.85
N LYS A 385 15.84 6.95 8.89
CA LYS A 385 15.64 7.42 10.26
C LYS A 385 16.98 7.55 10.96
N THR A 386 17.29 8.74 11.46
CA THR A 386 18.59 9.08 12.07
C THR A 386 18.43 9.44 13.54
N ILE A 387 19.49 9.20 14.32
CA ILE A 387 19.64 9.74 15.67
C ILE A 387 20.68 10.86 15.64
N ARG A 388 20.38 12.01 16.28
CA ARG A 388 21.39 13.07 16.41
C ARG A 388 22.49 12.66 17.41
N ALA A 389 23.72 13.03 17.08
CA ALA A 389 24.93 12.62 17.79
C ALA A 389 24.87 12.89 19.31
N GLY A 390 25.32 11.91 20.11
CA GLY A 390 25.62 12.09 21.53
C GLY A 390 24.96 11.15 22.54
N GLY A 391 24.22 10.11 22.13
CA GLY A 391 23.59 9.19 23.08
C GLY A 391 23.18 7.84 22.49
N ALA A 392 22.81 6.90 23.37
CA ALA A 392 22.15 5.66 22.97
C ALA A 392 20.73 5.98 22.47
N GLY A 393 20.34 5.33 21.37
CA GLY A 393 19.02 5.48 20.77
C GLY A 393 18.26 4.17 20.74
N LEU A 394 16.96 4.22 21.02
CA LEU A 394 16.04 3.11 20.82
C LEU A 394 14.71 3.67 20.30
N ALA A 395 14.31 3.22 19.11
CA ALA A 395 12.98 3.45 18.55
C ALA A 395 12.27 2.10 18.38
N LEU A 396 11.02 2.05 18.82
CA LEU A 396 10.18 0.85 18.78
C LEU A 396 9.08 1.04 17.73
N LEU A 397 8.90 0.06 16.86
CA LEU A 397 7.72 -0.01 16.00
C LEU A 397 6.49 -0.19 16.89
N ARG A 398 5.50 0.69 16.77
CA ARG A 398 4.29 0.67 17.61
C ARG A 398 3.29 -0.40 17.20
N GLU A 399 3.47 -1.04 16.06
CA GLU A 399 2.67 -2.20 15.67
C GLU A 399 3.24 -3.46 16.32
N PRO A 400 2.43 -4.24 17.08
CA PRO A 400 2.84 -5.57 17.48
C PRO A 400 2.99 -6.43 16.22
N LEU A 401 4.20 -6.93 15.97
CA LEU A 401 4.44 -7.93 14.95
C LEU A 401 3.99 -9.30 15.47
N SER A 402 3.64 -10.21 14.56
CA SER A 402 3.34 -11.60 14.90
C SER A 402 4.49 -12.27 15.67
N ASP A 403 4.17 -13.32 16.43
CA ASP A 403 5.12 -14.05 17.29
C ASP A 403 6.34 -14.64 16.54
N SER A 404 6.24 -14.76 15.22
CA SER A 404 7.32 -15.18 14.34
C SER A 404 7.37 -14.30 13.09
N GLY A 405 8.54 -13.76 12.78
CA GLY A 405 8.72 -12.92 11.60
C GLY A 405 10.18 -12.71 11.24
N VAL A 406 10.41 -12.09 10.09
CA VAL A 406 11.74 -11.69 9.64
C VAL A 406 11.80 -10.16 9.62
N ILE A 407 12.72 -9.60 10.39
CA ILE A 407 13.01 -8.16 10.35
C ILE A 407 14.25 -7.96 9.47
N ARG A 408 14.12 -7.14 8.43
CA ARG A 408 15.23 -6.72 7.57
C ARG A 408 15.38 -5.21 7.66
N SER A 409 16.62 -4.73 7.71
CA SER A 409 16.91 -3.30 7.73
C SER A 409 18.27 -3.03 7.10
N HIS A 410 18.34 -1.97 6.29
CA HIS A 410 19.60 -1.38 5.85
C HIS A 410 20.05 -0.36 6.88
N VAL A 411 21.23 -0.55 7.45
CA VAL A 411 21.76 0.29 8.54
C VAL A 411 23.11 0.88 8.17
N ARG A 412 23.38 2.11 8.64
CA ARG A 412 24.67 2.78 8.53
C ARG A 412 25.12 3.26 9.91
N ALA A 413 26.25 2.77 10.40
CA ALA A 413 26.89 3.31 11.60
C ALA A 413 28.01 4.29 11.20
N PRO A 414 28.12 5.46 11.86
CA PRO A 414 29.30 6.31 11.73
C PRO A 414 30.51 5.65 12.40
N LYS A 415 31.72 6.09 12.04
CA LYS A 415 32.99 5.60 12.60
C LYS A 415 32.97 5.65 14.14
N GLY A 416 33.24 4.52 14.78
CA GLY A 416 33.25 4.37 16.25
C GLY A 416 31.86 4.19 16.89
N GLY A 417 30.79 4.24 16.11
CA GLY A 417 29.42 3.95 16.54
C GLY A 417 29.05 2.47 16.39
N ALA A 418 27.86 2.13 16.89
CA ALA A 418 27.21 0.84 16.66
C ALA A 418 25.72 1.06 16.40
N VAL A 419 25.15 0.28 15.49
CA VAL A 419 23.74 0.27 15.09
C VAL A 419 23.23 -1.16 15.12
N GLY A 420 21.92 -1.37 15.23
CA GLY A 420 21.39 -2.72 15.34
C GLY A 420 19.88 -2.79 15.34
N LEU A 421 19.37 -4.02 15.41
CA LEU A 421 17.97 -4.34 15.62
C LEU A 421 17.75 -4.75 17.07
N ALA A 422 16.60 -4.36 17.63
CA ALA A 422 16.17 -4.75 18.95
C ALA A 422 14.82 -5.47 18.87
N THR A 423 14.68 -6.59 19.57
CA THR A 423 13.44 -7.37 19.67
C THR A 423 13.15 -7.73 21.13
N GLY A 424 11.90 -8.10 21.45
CA GLY A 424 11.49 -8.42 22.83
C GLY A 424 11.71 -7.25 23.79
N VAL A 425 11.50 -6.02 23.32
CA VAL A 425 11.75 -4.79 24.09
C VAL A 425 10.68 -4.63 25.16
N GLN A 426 11.06 -4.65 26.44
CA GLN A 426 10.19 -4.32 27.58
C GLN A 426 10.52 -2.95 28.19
N GLY A 427 11.71 -2.42 27.88
CA GLY A 427 12.16 -1.09 28.28
C GLY A 427 13.48 -0.73 27.59
N PRO A 428 14.01 0.48 27.83
CA PRO A 428 15.24 0.96 27.17
C PRO A 428 16.46 0.05 27.35
N ASP A 429 16.54 -0.64 28.48
CA ASP A 429 17.66 -1.53 28.85
C ASP A 429 17.30 -3.03 28.78
N GLU A 430 16.07 -3.37 28.40
CA GLU A 430 15.55 -4.74 28.40
C GLU A 430 15.07 -5.10 27.00
N ALA A 431 16.01 -5.60 26.19
CA ALA A 431 15.78 -6.02 24.82
C ALA A 431 16.84 -7.04 24.38
N LEU A 432 16.46 -7.94 23.46
CA LEU A 432 17.41 -8.71 22.66
C LEU A 432 17.93 -7.84 21.53
N GLN A 433 19.25 -7.73 21.37
CA GLN A 433 19.86 -6.84 20.40
C GLN A 433 20.85 -7.58 19.49
N VAL A 434 20.72 -7.35 18.18
CA VAL A 434 21.74 -7.71 17.18
C VAL A 434 22.39 -6.41 16.74
N ARG A 435 23.71 -6.28 16.92
CA ARG A 435 24.45 -5.01 16.71
C ARG A 435 25.64 -5.19 15.77
N TRP A 436 25.89 -4.16 14.97
CA TRP A 436 27.05 -3.97 14.12
C TRP A 436 27.73 -2.64 14.42
N GLY A 437 29.06 -2.62 14.44
CA GLY A 437 29.84 -1.39 14.61
C GLY A 437 31.35 -1.63 14.53
N ASP A 438 32.09 -0.62 14.08
CA ASP A 438 33.54 -0.69 13.84
C ASP A 438 34.37 -0.92 15.11
N THR A 439 33.82 -0.53 16.27
CA THR A 439 34.41 -0.81 17.58
C THR A 439 33.33 -1.32 18.52
N MET A 440 33.11 -2.64 18.54
CA MET A 440 32.36 -3.27 19.62
C MET A 440 33.19 -3.19 20.91
N ARG A 441 33.13 -2.06 21.62
CA ARG A 441 33.61 -2.01 23.01
C ARG A 441 32.77 -3.00 23.80
N ARG A 442 33.40 -4.08 24.28
CA ARG A 442 32.82 -4.99 25.28
C ARG A 442 32.60 -4.21 26.57
N SER A 443 31.53 -3.44 26.67
CA SER A 443 31.14 -2.78 27.91
C SER A 443 29.68 -3.07 28.19
N TRP A 444 29.42 -4.26 28.74
CA TRP A 444 28.33 -4.42 29.69
C TRP A 444 28.90 -4.13 31.08
N PRO A 445 28.23 -3.31 31.92
CA PRO A 445 28.50 -3.36 33.34
C PRO A 445 28.10 -4.76 33.82
N ARG A 446 29.07 -5.55 34.27
CA ARG A 446 28.78 -6.75 35.05
C ARG A 446 27.98 -6.30 36.26
N ARG A 447 26.66 -6.53 36.28
CA ARG A 447 25.92 -6.46 37.54
C ARG A 447 26.60 -7.45 38.49
N PRO A 448 26.99 -7.04 39.71
CA PRO A 448 27.40 -8.01 40.71
C PRO A 448 26.23 -8.95 40.94
N CYS A 449 26.49 -10.25 40.84
CA CYS A 449 25.56 -11.29 41.27
C CYS A 449 25.08 -10.94 42.70
N PRO A 450 23.78 -10.90 43.00
CA PRO A 450 23.33 -10.69 44.37
C PRO A 450 23.92 -11.81 45.23
N ARG A 451 24.79 -11.44 46.18
CA ARG A 451 25.32 -12.38 47.17
C ARG A 451 24.12 -13.00 47.87
N ARG A 452 24.01 -14.33 47.83
CA ARG A 452 23.11 -15.09 48.71
C ARG A 452 23.27 -14.57 50.13
N ALA A 453 22.18 -14.10 50.72
CA ALA A 453 22.11 -13.88 52.16
C ALA A 453 22.43 -15.23 52.83
N THR A 454 23.54 -15.27 53.56
CA THR A 454 23.85 -16.36 54.47
C THR A 454 22.82 -16.35 55.59
N ALA A 455 21.96 -17.37 55.64
CA ALA A 455 21.22 -17.69 56.84
C ALA A 455 22.23 -18.06 57.93
N GLY A 456 22.23 -17.29 59.02
CA GLY A 456 23.00 -17.62 60.22
C GLY A 456 22.42 -18.85 60.91
N PRO A 457 23.24 -19.66 61.60
CA PRO A 457 22.76 -20.85 62.31
C PRO A 457 22.02 -20.44 63.59
N SER A 458 20.92 -21.13 63.86
CA SER A 458 20.33 -21.31 65.19
C SER A 458 20.87 -22.57 65.86
#